data_AF-A0A968KLB8-F1
#
_entry.id   AF-A0A968KLB8-F1
#
_cell.length_a   1.000
_cell.length_b   1.000
_cell.length_c   1.000
_cell.angle_alpha   90.00
_cell.angle_beta   90.00
_cell.angle_gamma   90.00
#
_symmetry.space_group_name_H-M   'P 1'
#
loop_
_entity.id
_entity.type
_entity.pdbx_description
1 polymer ?
#
loop_
_entity_poly.entity_id
_entity_poly.type
_entity_poly.pdbx_seq_one_letter_code
_entity_poly.pdbx_strand_id
1 'polypeptide(L)'
;MIGVIACFFISIMFLVVIVWEIKKSIDFDKKVRKMQADTRQVTIEDNRDFSIYETLNGDDGREMILVPEGVFTRGSERGGFDEKPQQEIYLDAFYIDKYEVTVESYNVFRRAANYVEPSVPFFQGDHEILKTPQFP
;
A
#
# COMPACT_ATOMS: atom_id res chain seq x y z
N MET A 1 8.05 -60.59 23.14
CA MET A 1 7.27 -59.81 24.11
C MET A 1 7.75 -58.35 24.21
N ILE A 2 9.07 -58.11 24.37
CA ILE A 2 9.65 -56.76 24.54
C ILE A 2 9.39 -55.83 23.34
N GLY A 3 9.51 -56.32 22.10
CA GLY A 3 9.29 -55.49 20.90
C GLY A 3 7.85 -54.98 20.73
N VAL A 4 6.86 -55.76 21.16
CA VAL A 4 5.44 -55.34 21.13
C VAL A 4 5.21 -54.21 22.13
N ILE A 5 5.77 -54.35 23.35
CA ILE A 5 5.70 -53.33 24.40
C ILE A 5 6.36 -52.03 23.93
N ALA A 6 7.52 -52.09 23.27
CA ALA A 6 8.21 -50.92 22.73
C ALA A 6 7.39 -50.16 21.66
N CYS A 7 6.71 -50.88 20.75
CA CYS A 7 5.82 -50.25 19.76
C CYS A 7 4.62 -49.53 20.39
N PHE A 8 4.06 -50.07 21.48
CA PHE A 8 2.99 -49.40 22.23
C PHE A 8 3.46 -48.11 22.92
N PHE A 9 4.69 -48.10 23.47
CA PHE A 9 5.23 -46.87 24.06
C PHE A 9 5.49 -45.78 23.01
N ILE A 10 5.99 -46.14 21.84
CA ILE A 10 6.22 -45.20 20.74
C ILE A 10 4.90 -44.61 20.23
N SER A 11 3.85 -45.43 20.07
CA SER A 11 2.54 -44.92 19.64
C SER A 11 1.91 -43.97 20.66
N ILE A 12 2.05 -44.27 21.96
CA ILE A 12 1.60 -43.39 23.04
C ILE A 12 2.37 -42.06 23.03
N MET A 13 3.69 -42.09 22.80
CA MET A 13 4.49 -40.87 22.69
C MET A 13 4.07 -39.99 21.51
N PHE A 14 3.80 -40.56 20.34
CA PHE A 14 3.29 -39.80 19.20
C PHE A 14 1.93 -39.15 19.49
N LEU A 15 1.02 -39.86 20.17
CA LEU A 15 -0.28 -39.29 20.57
C LEU A 15 -0.11 -38.10 21.52
N VAL A 16 0.83 -38.17 22.47
CA VAL A 16 1.11 -37.06 23.39
C VAL A 16 1.68 -35.85 22.64
N VAL A 17 2.58 -36.05 21.68
CA VAL A 17 3.14 -34.96 20.84
C VAL A 17 2.07 -34.31 19.98
N ILE A 18 1.17 -35.10 19.37
CA ILE A 18 0.05 -34.59 18.58
C ILE A 18 -0.87 -33.72 19.45
N VAL A 19 -1.24 -34.20 20.64
CA VAL A 19 -2.08 -33.43 21.57
C VAL A 19 -1.38 -32.13 22.01
N TRP A 20 -0.07 -32.16 22.22
CA TRP A 20 0.72 -30.99 22.57
C TRP A 20 0.78 -29.96 21.42
N GLU A 21 1.02 -30.40 20.19
CA GLU A 21 0.99 -29.54 18.99
C GLU A 21 -0.40 -28.94 18.76
N ILE A 22 -1.47 -29.72 18.96
CA ILE A 22 -2.85 -29.21 18.88
C ILE A 22 -3.10 -28.13 19.94
N LYS A 23 -2.69 -28.37 21.19
CA LYS A 23 -2.86 -27.38 22.26
C LYS A 23 -2.09 -26.09 21.97
N LYS A 24 -0.83 -26.22 21.52
CA LYS A 24 0.02 -25.10 21.12
C LYS A 24 -0.60 -24.29 19.98
N SER A 25 -1.20 -24.96 19.00
CA SER A 25 -1.93 -24.32 17.90
C SER A 25 -3.16 -23.55 18.41
N ILE A 26 -3.97 -24.16 19.29
CA ILE A 26 -5.14 -23.51 19.88
C ILE A 26 -4.75 -22.28 20.72
N ASP A 27 -3.67 -22.38 21.50
CA ASP A 27 -3.18 -21.26 22.33
C ASP A 27 -2.62 -20.12 21.46
N PHE A 28 -1.98 -20.46 20.33
CA PHE A 28 -1.55 -19.48 19.34
C PHE A 28 -2.75 -18.78 18.68
N ASP A 29 -3.77 -19.52 18.24
CA ASP A 29 -5.00 -18.96 17.67
C ASP A 29 -5.73 -18.03 18.65
N LYS A 30 -5.79 -18.41 19.94
CA LYS A 30 -6.34 -17.53 20.99
C LYS A 30 -5.52 -16.26 21.16
N LYS A 31 -4.19 -16.36 21.12
CA LYS A 31 -3.28 -15.21 21.22
C LYS A 31 -3.43 -14.28 20.01
N VAL A 32 -3.51 -14.83 18.80
CA VAL A 32 -3.75 -14.08 17.56
C VAL A 32 -5.14 -13.42 17.60
N ARG A 33 -6.18 -14.12 18.02
CA ARG A 33 -7.53 -13.54 18.18
C ARG A 33 -7.57 -12.42 19.23
N LYS A 34 -6.86 -12.58 20.36
CA LYS A 34 -6.75 -11.54 21.39
C LYS A 34 -5.96 -10.34 20.88
N MET A 35 -4.84 -10.56 20.20
CA MET A 35 -4.08 -9.50 19.55
C MET A 35 -4.92 -8.78 18.49
N GLN A 36 -5.67 -9.51 17.66
CA GLN A 36 -6.56 -8.94 16.66
C GLN A 36 -7.76 -8.20 17.28
N ALA A 37 -8.25 -8.63 18.45
CA ALA A 37 -9.30 -7.93 19.20
C ALA A 37 -8.78 -6.65 19.86
N ASP A 38 -7.58 -6.67 20.45
CA ASP A 38 -6.90 -5.49 20.99
C ASP A 38 -6.46 -4.51 19.88
N THR A 39 -6.11 -5.01 18.68
CA THR A 39 -5.83 -4.20 17.48
C THR A 39 -7.11 -3.61 16.87
N ARG A 40 -8.30 -4.12 17.21
CA ARG A 40 -9.58 -3.68 16.63
C ARG A 40 -10.15 -2.46 17.37
N GLN A 41 -9.39 -1.37 17.47
CA GLN A 41 -9.92 0.00 17.51
C GLN A 41 -8.88 0.99 16.97
N VAL A 42 -8.48 0.81 15.71
CA VAL A 42 -8.35 1.97 14.82
C VAL A 42 -9.41 1.77 13.73
N THR A 43 -10.67 1.82 14.13
CA THR A 43 -11.69 2.28 13.20
C THR A 43 -11.37 3.75 12.95
N ILE A 44 -10.59 4.03 11.90
CA ILE A 44 -10.67 5.34 11.24
C ILE A 44 -12.14 5.39 10.82
N GLU A 45 -12.99 6.05 11.62
CA GLU A 45 -14.24 6.56 11.07
C GLU A 45 -13.82 7.32 9.82
N ASP A 46 -14.38 6.99 8.65
CA ASP A 46 -14.16 7.74 7.41
C ASP A 46 -14.84 9.11 7.52
N ASN A 47 -14.40 9.89 8.51
CA ASN A 47 -14.45 11.33 8.56
C ASN A 47 -13.10 11.79 8.02
N ARG A 48 -12.79 11.50 6.76
CA ARG A 48 -11.75 12.25 6.04
C ARG A 48 -12.26 13.67 5.83
N ASP A 49 -12.40 14.38 6.93
CA ASP A 49 -12.39 15.82 6.94
C ASP A 49 -10.96 16.22 6.55
N PHE A 50 -10.72 16.28 5.24
CA PHE A 50 -9.46 16.74 4.70
C PHE A 50 -9.21 18.23 5.00
N SER A 51 -10.09 18.92 5.73
CA SER A 51 -9.86 20.29 6.18
C SER A 51 -8.66 20.43 7.12
N ILE A 52 -8.13 19.32 7.65
CA ILE A 52 -6.87 19.33 8.41
C ILE A 52 -5.64 19.55 7.52
N TYR A 53 -5.74 19.24 6.22
CA TYR A 53 -4.64 19.44 5.29
C TYR A 53 -4.72 20.85 4.74
N GLU A 54 -3.61 21.59 4.87
CA GLU A 54 -3.50 22.91 4.28
C GLU A 54 -3.54 22.76 2.75
N THR A 55 -4.51 23.44 2.12
CA THR A 55 -4.60 23.53 0.67
C THR A 55 -3.93 24.83 0.23
N LEU A 56 -3.02 24.71 -0.72
CA LEU A 56 -2.36 25.85 -1.35
C LEU A 56 -2.76 25.90 -2.83
N ASN A 57 -3.20 27.06 -3.30
CA ASN A 57 -3.35 27.29 -4.73
C ASN A 57 -2.02 27.83 -5.26
N GLY A 58 -1.37 27.07 -6.14
CA GLY A 58 -0.16 27.49 -6.83
C GLY A 58 -0.39 28.71 -7.71
N ASP A 59 0.70 29.36 -8.12
CA ASP A 59 0.65 30.53 -9.03
C ASP A 59 0.01 30.19 -10.39
N ASP A 60 0.03 28.92 -10.77
CA ASP A 60 -0.62 28.37 -11.97
C ASP A 60 -2.12 28.04 -11.75
N GLY A 61 -2.67 28.38 -10.59
CA GLY A 61 -4.06 28.15 -10.22
C GLY A 61 -4.36 26.71 -9.81
N ARG A 62 -3.35 25.84 -9.66
CA ARG A 62 -3.55 24.44 -9.28
C ARG A 62 -3.70 24.27 -7.78
N GLU A 63 -4.59 23.38 -7.40
CA GLU A 63 -4.82 22.99 -6.01
C GLU A 63 -3.76 21.96 -5.59
N MET A 64 -2.95 22.30 -4.59
CA MET A 64 -1.97 21.43 -3.96
C MET A 64 -2.38 21.14 -2.52
N ILE A 65 -2.06 19.94 -2.05
CA ILE A 65 -2.38 19.47 -0.69
C ILE A 65 -1.09 19.29 0.10
N LEU A 66 -1.06 19.80 1.33
CA LEU A 66 0.01 19.54 2.29
C LEU A 66 -0.03 18.10 2.78
N VAL A 67 1.02 17.35 2.51
CA VAL A 67 1.33 16.09 3.19
C VAL A 67 2.19 16.44 4.40
N PRO A 68 1.72 16.20 5.64
CA PRO A 68 2.47 16.55 6.84
C PRO A 68 3.72 15.66 6.98
N GLU A 69 4.71 16.17 7.69
CA GLU A 69 5.91 15.39 8.03
C GLU A 69 5.55 14.20 8.92
N GLY A 70 6.34 13.12 8.80
CA GLY A 70 6.17 11.96 9.65
C GLY A 70 6.77 10.69 9.10
N VAL A 71 6.53 9.60 9.84
CA VAL A 71 6.95 8.26 9.45
C VAL A 71 5.84 7.60 8.64
N PHE A 72 6.18 7.16 7.43
CA PHE A 72 5.30 6.46 6.51
C PHE A 72 5.82 5.07 6.21
N THR A 73 4.90 4.15 5.95
CA THR A 73 5.24 2.83 5.42
C THR A 73 5.30 2.88 3.90
N ARG A 74 6.48 2.62 3.32
CA ARG A 74 6.70 2.49 1.88
C ARG A 74 6.89 1.03 1.50
N GLY A 75 6.41 0.63 0.33
CA GLY A 75 6.54 -0.72 -0.20
C GLY A 75 5.48 -1.67 0.34
N SER A 76 5.49 -2.92 -0.13
CA SER A 76 4.46 -3.91 0.20
C SER A 76 5.01 -5.33 0.19
N GLU A 77 4.84 -6.06 1.31
CA GLU A 77 5.19 -7.49 1.38
C GLU A 77 4.29 -8.38 0.50
N ARG A 78 3.11 -7.87 0.10
CA ARG A 78 2.18 -8.56 -0.78
C ARG A 78 2.32 -8.16 -2.25
N GLY A 79 3.16 -7.17 -2.55
CA GLY A 79 3.38 -6.63 -3.89
C GLY A 79 4.33 -7.46 -4.75
N GLY A 80 4.65 -6.91 -5.92
CA GLY A 80 5.70 -7.42 -6.81
C GLY A 80 7.08 -7.50 -6.15
N PHE A 81 8.05 -8.08 -6.85
CA PHE A 81 9.43 -8.17 -6.33
C PHE A 81 10.07 -6.78 -6.15
N ASP A 82 9.73 -5.83 -7.03
CA ASP A 82 10.17 -4.44 -7.04
C ASP A 82 9.41 -3.52 -6.07
N GLU A 83 8.29 -3.99 -5.50
CA GLU A 83 7.53 -3.28 -4.47
C GLU A 83 8.01 -3.61 -3.04
N LYS A 84 8.91 -4.60 -2.90
CA LYS A 84 9.46 -5.08 -1.62
C LYS A 84 10.84 -4.48 -1.34
N PRO A 85 11.27 -4.44 -0.06
CA PRO A 85 10.49 -4.78 1.13
C PRO A 85 9.62 -3.61 1.59
N GLN A 86 8.65 -3.92 2.45
CA GLN A 86 7.95 -2.90 3.22
C GLN A 86 8.88 -2.30 4.28
N GLN A 87 9.03 -0.98 4.28
CA GLN A 87 9.94 -0.26 5.17
C GLN A 87 9.34 1.06 5.67
N GLU A 88 9.65 1.42 6.92
CA GLU A 88 9.36 2.74 7.47
C GLU A 88 10.37 3.78 6.95
N ILE A 89 9.86 4.91 6.48
CA ILE A 89 10.64 6.07 6.04
C ILE A 89 10.12 7.33 6.72
N TYR A 90 11.01 8.26 7.05
CA TYR A 90 10.62 9.60 7.46
C TYR A 90 10.58 10.51 6.23
N LEU A 91 9.53 11.33 6.13
CA LEU A 91 9.42 12.38 5.12
C LEU A 91 9.17 13.71 5.84
N ASP A 92 9.86 14.76 5.39
CA ASP A 92 9.52 16.13 5.74
C ASP A 92 8.16 16.51 5.13
N ALA A 93 7.54 17.59 5.61
CA ALA A 93 6.28 18.05 5.07
C ALA A 93 6.47 18.60 3.64
N PHE A 94 5.57 18.25 2.72
CA PHE A 94 5.63 18.72 1.33
C PHE A 94 4.23 18.89 0.72
N TYR A 95 4.13 19.72 -0.31
CA TYR A 95 2.91 19.87 -1.10
C TYR A 95 2.94 18.94 -2.32
N ILE A 96 1.79 18.36 -2.65
CA ILE A 96 1.60 17.58 -3.88
C ILE A 96 0.34 18.04 -4.62
N ASP A 97 0.40 18.05 -5.95
CA ASP A 97 -0.77 18.36 -6.79
C ASP A 97 -1.90 17.38 -6.47
N LYS A 98 -3.11 17.92 -6.27
CA LYS A 98 -4.31 17.11 -6.02
C LYS A 98 -4.73 16.29 -7.24
N TYR A 99 -4.47 16.82 -8.44
CA TYR A 99 -4.82 16.21 -9.71
C TYR A 99 -3.58 16.10 -10.60
N GLU A 100 -3.55 15.09 -11.45
CA GLU A 100 -2.48 14.94 -12.44
C GLU A 100 -2.45 16.12 -13.42
N VAL A 101 -1.26 16.41 -13.95
CA VAL A 101 -1.07 17.47 -14.94
C VAL A 101 -1.84 17.14 -16.21
N THR A 102 -2.77 18.03 -16.59
CA THR A 102 -3.55 17.84 -17.82
C THR A 102 -2.69 18.09 -19.06
N VAL A 103 -3.06 17.44 -20.17
CA VAL A 103 -2.39 17.66 -21.46
C VAL A 103 -2.48 19.12 -21.91
N GLU A 104 -3.61 19.78 -21.66
CA GLU A 104 -3.79 21.20 -21.93
C GLU A 104 -2.75 22.04 -21.17
N SER A 105 -2.61 21.81 -19.87
CA SER A 105 -1.66 22.53 -19.03
C SER A 105 -0.22 22.29 -19.47
N TYR A 106 0.12 21.05 -19.80
CA TYR A 106 1.43 20.71 -20.35
C TYR A 106 1.71 21.42 -21.69
N ASN A 107 0.71 21.52 -22.57
CA ASN A 107 0.84 22.22 -23.85
C ASN A 107 1.00 23.74 -23.71
N VAL A 108 0.44 24.35 -22.66
CA VAL A 108 0.69 25.75 -22.30
C VAL A 108 2.17 25.93 -21.92
N PHE A 109 2.65 25.12 -20.97
CA PHE A 109 4.06 25.12 -20.55
C PHE A 109 5.01 24.90 -21.73
N ARG A 110 4.76 23.86 -22.53
CA ARG A 110 5.59 23.48 -23.69
C ARG A 110 5.76 24.63 -24.67
N ARG A 111 4.67 25.33 -25.00
CA ARG A 111 4.70 26.50 -25.90
C ARG A 111 5.46 27.67 -25.29
N ALA A 112 5.29 27.94 -23.99
CA ALA A 112 6.02 29.00 -23.30
C ALA A 112 7.52 28.71 -23.20
N ALA A 113 7.90 27.46 -23.00
CA ALA A 113 9.29 27.00 -22.87
C ALA A 113 9.96 26.68 -24.22
N ASN A 114 9.27 26.83 -25.36
CA ASN A 114 9.73 26.43 -26.70
C ASN A 114 10.14 24.95 -26.79
N TYR A 115 9.46 24.06 -26.07
CA TYR A 115 9.66 22.63 -26.19
C TYR A 115 8.93 22.04 -27.40
N VAL A 116 9.51 20.99 -27.97
CA VAL A 116 8.89 20.23 -29.06
C VAL A 116 7.79 19.30 -28.55
N GLU A 117 6.82 19.01 -29.40
CA GLU A 117 5.79 18.03 -29.10
C GLU A 117 6.40 16.63 -28.90
N PRO A 118 6.06 15.93 -27.81
CA PRO A 118 6.58 14.59 -27.57
C PRO A 118 6.12 13.63 -28.66
N SER A 119 7.05 12.79 -29.13
CA SER A 119 6.74 11.70 -30.05
C SER A 119 6.41 10.44 -29.25
N VAL A 120 5.31 9.78 -29.61
CA VAL A 120 4.83 8.53 -28.98
C VAL A 120 4.86 7.37 -29.99
N PRO A 121 6.04 6.95 -30.49
CA PRO A 121 6.15 6.04 -31.62
C PRO A 121 5.59 4.63 -31.37
N PHE A 122 5.39 4.25 -30.11
CA PHE A 122 4.89 2.93 -29.71
C PHE A 122 3.42 2.95 -29.29
N PHE A 123 2.73 4.09 -29.41
CA PHE A 123 1.31 4.17 -29.14
C PHE A 123 0.54 3.54 -30.30
N GLN A 124 -0.15 2.42 -30.05
CA GLN A 124 -0.85 1.65 -31.09
C GLN A 124 -2.23 2.22 -31.45
N GLY A 125 -2.71 3.24 -30.73
CA GLY A 125 -4.02 3.89 -30.93
C GLY A 125 -3.94 5.20 -31.71
N ASP A 126 -5.10 5.85 -31.88
CA ASP A 126 -5.16 7.19 -32.48
C ASP A 126 -4.47 8.22 -31.59
N HIS A 127 -3.53 8.98 -32.14
CA HIS A 127 -2.79 10.01 -31.41
C HIS A 127 -3.66 11.19 -31.00
N GLU A 128 -4.79 11.41 -31.69
CA GLU A 128 -5.70 12.52 -31.37
C GLU A 128 -6.33 12.37 -29.97
N ILE A 129 -6.44 11.14 -29.45
CA ILE A 129 -6.93 10.91 -28.08
C ILE A 129 -6.02 11.52 -27.01
N LEU A 130 -4.73 11.66 -27.32
CA LEU A 130 -3.77 12.27 -26.41
C LEU A 130 -3.91 13.78 -26.39
N LYS A 131 -4.44 14.41 -27.45
CA LYS A 131 -4.59 15.87 -27.53
C LYS A 131 -5.86 16.35 -26.85
N THR A 132 -6.94 15.57 -26.95
CA THR A 132 -8.22 15.83 -26.30
C THR A 132 -8.61 14.59 -25.52
N PRO A 133 -8.11 14.42 -24.29
CA PRO A 133 -8.51 13.30 -23.46
C PRO A 133 -9.98 13.47 -23.06
N GLN A 134 -10.89 12.99 -23.91
CA GLN A 134 -12.28 12.71 -23.53
C GLN A 134 -12.25 11.42 -22.71
N PHE A 135 -11.85 11.55 -21.44
CA PHE A 135 -12.15 10.54 -20.46
C PHE A 135 -13.66 10.61 -20.17
N PRO A 136 -14.40 9.48 -20.21
CA PRO A 136 -15.69 9.39 -19.55
C PRO A 136 -15.56 9.54 -18.02
#